data_AF-A0A6P6RXZ2-F1
#
_entry.id   AF-A0A6P6RXZ2-F1
#
_cell.length_a   1.000
_cell.length_b   1.000
_cell.length_c   1.000
_cell.angle_alpha   90.00
_cell.angle_beta   90.00
_cell.angle_gamma   90.00
#
_symmetry.space_group_name_H-M   'P 1'
#
loop_
_entity.id
_entity.type
_entity.pdbx_description
1 polymer ?
#
loop_
_entity_poly.entity_id
_entity_poly.type
_entity_poly.pdbx_seq_one_letter_code
_entity_poly.pdbx_strand_id
1 'polypeptide(L)'
;MRLLGFVPRGLISPELNVAAPVFVTAASHILAEAARRRQLRLRQQQAEAADGGGGSHRGGGSTAKATETRDARAYYREADRVTSSLIIAMDSQDVAAVVALVPRKGAPFMLGALLPQRSRNDGEGNAGAQTKHAPRGDPEV
;
A
#
# COMPACT_ATOMS: atom_id res chain seq x y z
N MET A 1 -7.95 11.10 -0.23
CA MET A 1 -9.28 10.43 -0.24
C MET A 1 -10.00 10.82 1.03
N ARG A 2 -11.30 11.11 0.96
CA ARG A 2 -12.15 11.37 2.12
C ARG A 2 -13.21 10.28 2.19
N LEU A 3 -13.31 9.60 3.34
CA LEU A 3 -14.35 8.60 3.60
C LEU A 3 -15.70 9.32 3.76
N LEU A 4 -16.71 8.87 3.03
CA LEU A 4 -18.08 9.39 3.09
C LEU A 4 -19.02 8.46 3.84
N GLY A 5 -18.77 7.14 3.81
CA GLY A 5 -19.58 6.15 4.51
C GLY A 5 -19.34 4.74 3.99
N PHE A 6 -20.21 3.82 4.40
CA PHE A 6 -20.22 2.42 3.97
C PHE A 6 -21.54 2.08 3.31
N VAL A 7 -21.49 1.27 2.26
CA VAL A 7 -22.69 0.77 1.56
C VAL A 7 -22.59 -0.74 1.38
N PRO A 8 -23.71 -1.48 1.40
CA PRO A 8 -23.71 -2.89 1.06
C PRO A 8 -23.11 -3.12 -0.33
N ARG A 9 -22.26 -4.14 -0.47
CA ARG A 9 -21.57 -4.45 -1.73
C ARG A 9 -22.55 -4.74 -2.87
N GLY A 10 -23.70 -5.33 -2.56
CA GLY A 10 -24.76 -5.59 -3.54
C GLY A 10 -25.35 -4.34 -4.21
N LEU A 11 -25.14 -3.15 -3.65
CA LEU A 11 -25.57 -1.89 -4.28
C LEU A 11 -24.55 -1.35 -5.31
N ILE A 12 -23.36 -1.94 -5.38
CA ILE A 12 -22.33 -1.54 -6.35
C ILE A 12 -22.50 -2.39 -7.60
N SER A 13 -23.16 -1.81 -8.61
CA SER A 13 -23.32 -2.46 -9.91
C SER A 13 -22.05 -2.31 -10.76
N PRO A 14 -21.58 -3.38 -11.44
CA PRO A 14 -20.49 -3.30 -12.42
C PRO A 14 -20.76 -2.31 -13.56
N GLU A 15 -22.03 -2.08 -13.89
CA GLU A 15 -22.46 -1.17 -14.96
C GLU A 15 -22.20 0.30 -14.62
N LEU A 16 -22.04 0.62 -13.33
CA LEU A 16 -21.74 1.96 -12.85
C LEU A 16 -20.23 2.28 -12.91
N ASN A 17 -19.42 1.37 -13.48
CA ASN A 17 -17.99 1.56 -13.54
C ASN A 17 -17.59 2.52 -14.66
N VAL A 18 -17.22 3.74 -14.28
CA VAL A 18 -16.86 4.82 -15.21
C VAL A 18 -15.39 4.75 -15.67
N ALA A 19 -14.55 4.00 -14.96
CA ALA A 19 -13.11 3.94 -15.21
C ALA A 19 -12.50 2.57 -14.88
N ALA A 20 -11.24 2.37 -15.29
CA ALA A 20 -10.48 1.20 -14.86
C ALA A 20 -10.33 1.21 -13.32
N PRO A 21 -10.61 0.10 -12.62
CA PRO A 21 -10.41 0.01 -11.18
C PRO A 21 -8.94 0.21 -10.80
N VAL A 22 -8.71 0.87 -9.67
CA VAL A 22 -7.36 1.11 -9.13
C VAL A 22 -7.22 0.35 -7.81
N PHE A 23 -6.09 -0.32 -7.62
CA PHE A 23 -5.77 -0.98 -6.37
C PHE A 23 -5.25 0.04 -5.34
N VAL A 24 -5.83 0.04 -4.15
CA VAL A 24 -5.44 0.91 -3.04
C VAL A 24 -4.81 0.06 -1.95
N THR A 25 -3.60 0.44 -1.55
CA THR A 25 -2.86 -0.20 -0.45
C THR A 25 -2.31 0.85 0.51
N ALA A 26 -2.05 0.46 1.75
CA ALA A 26 -1.33 1.32 2.69
C ALA A 26 0.06 1.64 2.11
N ALA A 27 0.40 2.93 2.02
CA ALA A 27 1.64 3.41 1.38
C ALA A 27 2.92 3.10 2.18
N SER A 28 2.87 2.15 3.12
CA SER A 28 3.97 1.80 4.03
C SER A 28 5.24 1.39 3.28
N HIS A 29 5.13 0.67 2.15
CA HIS A 29 6.29 0.19 1.38
C HIS A 29 6.97 1.28 0.53
N ILE A 30 6.20 2.11 -0.19
CA ILE A 30 6.72 3.15 -1.10
C ILE A 30 7.48 4.24 -0.32
N LEU A 31 7.00 4.58 0.87
CA LEU A 31 7.62 5.60 1.72
C LEU A 31 8.74 5.05 2.60
N ALA A 32 8.73 3.77 2.97
CA ALA A 32 9.89 3.12 3.58
C ALA A 32 11.11 3.17 2.64
N GLU A 33 10.89 3.01 1.33
CA GLU A 33 11.95 3.13 0.33
C GLU A 33 12.41 4.59 0.17
N ALA A 34 11.50 5.55 0.11
CA ALA A 34 11.84 6.98 0.08
C ALA A 34 12.61 7.43 1.35
N ALA A 35 12.23 6.89 2.53
CA ALA A 35 12.92 7.14 3.80
C ALA A 35 14.32 6.49 3.84
N ARG A 36 14.48 5.26 3.29
CA ARG A 36 15.80 4.63 3.12
C ARG A 36 16.71 5.47 2.23
N ARG A 37 16.20 5.98 1.09
CA ARG A 37 16.97 6.84 0.17
C ARG A 37 17.41 8.15 0.83
N ARG A 38 16.58 8.78 1.66
CA ARG A 38 16.97 9.97 2.44
C ARG A 38 18.00 9.65 3.53
N GLN A 39 17.86 8.52 4.21
CA GLN A 39 18.79 8.11 5.28
C GLN A 39 20.18 7.76 4.72
N LEU A 40 20.26 7.18 3.52
CA LEU A 40 21.52 6.96 2.80
C LEU A 40 22.21 8.29 2.44
N ARG A 41 21.47 9.28 1.93
CA ARG A 41 22.03 10.60 1.61
C ARG A 41 22.56 11.34 2.83
N LEU A 42 21.85 11.27 3.97
CA LEU A 42 22.32 11.89 5.22
C LEU A 42 23.58 11.21 5.76
N ARG A 43 23.71 9.89 5.62
CA ARG A 43 24.95 9.18 5.98
C ARG A 43 26.12 9.54 5.07
N GLN A 44 25.88 9.71 3.76
CA GLN A 44 26.92 10.17 2.83
C GLN A 44 27.40 11.58 3.16
N GLN A 45 26.49 12.52 3.45
CA GLN A 45 26.87 13.87 3.87
C GLN A 45 27.63 13.91 5.19
N GLN A 46 27.31 13.03 6.13
CA GLN A 46 28.06 12.91 7.39
C GLN A 46 29.44 12.28 7.20
N ALA A 47 29.59 11.32 6.27
CA ALA A 47 30.87 10.73 5.93
C ALA A 47 31.78 11.76 5.20
N GLU A 48 31.24 12.51 4.24
CA GLU A 48 31.96 13.59 3.55
C GLU A 48 32.34 14.74 4.51
N ALA A 49 31.49 15.06 5.49
CA ALA A 49 31.83 16.04 6.53
C ALA A 49 32.88 15.54 7.54
N ALA A 50 33.01 14.22 7.73
CA ALA A 50 34.02 13.62 8.60
C ALA A 50 35.40 13.54 7.90
N ASP A 51 35.43 13.33 6.59
CA ASP A 51 36.67 13.36 5.79
C ASP A 51 37.09 14.79 5.38
N GLY A 52 36.18 15.77 5.52
CA GLY A 52 36.33 17.13 4.97
C GLY A 52 36.93 18.22 5.87
N GLY A 53 37.46 17.95 7.08
CA GLY A 53 38.10 19.06 7.81
C GLY A 53 38.65 18.79 9.21
N GLY A 54 39.97 18.63 9.29
CA GLY A 54 40.73 19.17 10.41
C GLY A 54 40.75 20.70 10.30
N GLY A 55 40.12 21.41 11.23
CA GLY A 55 40.19 22.88 11.30
C GLY A 55 39.07 23.57 12.07
N SER A 56 39.26 23.71 13.38
CA SER A 56 38.80 24.81 14.27
C SER A 56 37.33 25.27 14.30
N HIS A 57 36.73 25.12 15.48
CA HIS A 57 35.42 25.62 15.94
C HIS A 57 35.16 27.13 15.75
N ARG A 58 33.93 27.51 15.40
CA ARG A 58 32.90 28.05 16.34
C ARG A 58 31.63 28.48 15.62
N GLY A 59 30.49 28.14 16.22
CA GLY A 59 29.26 28.93 16.12
C GLY A 59 28.13 28.28 15.31
N GLY A 60 26.98 28.15 15.96
CA GLY A 60 25.72 27.82 15.30
C GLY A 60 25.17 26.46 15.69
N GLY A 61 24.61 26.37 16.90
CA GLY A 61 23.71 25.28 17.26
C GLY A 61 22.57 25.21 16.25
N SER A 62 22.65 24.24 15.35
CA SER A 62 21.52 23.80 14.56
C SER A 62 21.00 22.51 15.21
N THR A 63 20.11 22.69 16.19
CA THR A 63 19.10 21.68 16.53
C THR A 63 18.12 21.59 15.35
N ALA A 64 18.61 21.14 14.20
CA ALA A 64 17.81 20.90 13.02
C ALA A 64 17.10 19.56 13.18
N LYS A 65 15.80 19.63 13.45
CA LYS A 65 14.78 18.68 12.95
C LYS A 65 14.93 17.18 13.30
N ALA A 66 15.57 16.82 14.41
CA ALA A 66 15.56 15.43 14.87
C ALA A 66 14.15 14.94 15.31
N THR A 67 13.20 15.85 15.55
CA THR A 67 11.86 15.53 16.07
C THR A 67 10.84 15.13 14.99
N GLU A 68 11.00 15.56 13.73
CA GLU A 68 10.01 15.31 12.65
C GLU A 68 10.09 13.88 12.07
N THR A 69 11.23 13.19 12.20
CA THR A 69 11.43 11.87 11.58
C THR A 69 10.90 10.70 12.41
N ARG A 70 10.69 10.91 13.73
CA ARG A 70 10.16 9.89 14.65
C ARG A 70 8.65 9.69 14.50
N ASP A 71 7.94 10.72 14.05
CA ASP A 71 6.48 10.75 13.97
C ASP A 71 5.93 10.05 12.71
N ALA A 72 6.57 10.28 11.56
CA ALA A 72 6.14 9.70 10.30
C ALA A 72 6.09 8.15 10.32
N ARG A 73 7.11 7.48 10.90
CA ARG A 73 7.13 6.00 10.97
C ARG A 73 6.03 5.44 11.87
N ALA A 74 5.70 6.13 12.97
CA ALA A 74 4.62 5.73 13.87
C ALA A 74 3.26 5.86 13.17
N TYR A 75 3.03 7.01 12.54
CA TYR A 75 1.84 7.30 11.73
C TYR A 75 1.58 6.22 10.65
N TYR A 76 2.62 5.74 9.95
CA TYR A 76 2.43 4.73 8.91
C TYR A 76 2.21 3.31 9.42
N ARG A 77 2.81 2.93 10.56
CA ARG A 77 2.51 1.64 11.20
C ARG A 77 1.06 1.59 11.68
N GLU A 78 0.57 2.71 12.18
CA GLU A 78 -0.82 2.85 12.59
C GLU A 78 -1.76 2.83 11.38
N ALA A 79 -1.39 3.48 10.27
CA ALA A 79 -2.15 3.42 9.02
C ALA A 79 -2.27 2.01 8.45
N ASP A 80 -1.21 1.19 8.52
CA ASP A 80 -1.23 -0.21 8.07
C ASP A 80 -2.21 -1.04 8.90
N ARG A 81 -2.13 -0.94 10.23
CA ARG A 81 -3.07 -1.59 11.16
C ARG A 81 -4.51 -1.18 10.90
N VAL A 82 -4.77 0.13 10.80
CA VAL A 82 -6.10 0.68 10.54
C VAL A 82 -6.63 0.18 9.19
N THR A 83 -5.79 0.14 8.15
CA THR A 83 -6.19 -0.34 6.83
C THR A 83 -6.52 -1.83 6.86
N SER A 84 -5.70 -2.66 7.53
CA SER A 84 -5.99 -4.09 7.69
C SER A 84 -7.29 -4.33 8.45
N SER A 85 -7.50 -3.65 9.58
CA SER A 85 -8.74 -3.74 10.36
C SER A 85 -9.96 -3.30 9.55
N LEU A 86 -9.82 -2.25 8.75
CA LEU A 86 -10.88 -1.77 7.87
C LEU A 86 -11.24 -2.79 6.80
N ILE A 87 -10.25 -3.40 6.14
CA ILE A 87 -10.47 -4.45 5.13
C ILE A 87 -11.22 -5.63 5.75
N ILE A 88 -10.78 -6.11 6.92
CA ILE A 88 -11.41 -7.24 7.62
C ILE A 88 -12.86 -6.91 7.99
N ALA A 89 -13.09 -5.72 8.56
CA ALA A 89 -14.43 -5.29 8.97
C ALA A 89 -15.37 -5.17 7.77
N MET A 90 -14.92 -4.51 6.70
CA MET A 90 -15.70 -4.32 5.48
C MET A 90 -16.09 -5.66 4.84
N ASP A 91 -15.15 -6.58 4.79
CA ASP A 91 -15.35 -7.91 4.23
C ASP A 91 -16.29 -8.77 5.09
N SER A 92 -16.17 -8.69 6.42
CA SER A 92 -17.07 -9.41 7.35
C SER A 92 -18.53 -8.92 7.31
N GLN A 93 -18.74 -7.66 6.93
CA GLN A 93 -20.06 -7.03 6.87
C GLN A 93 -20.62 -6.95 5.44
N ASP A 94 -19.89 -7.48 4.44
CA ASP A 94 -20.19 -7.37 3.01
C ASP A 94 -20.49 -5.92 2.57
N VAL A 95 -19.65 -4.98 3.01
CA VAL A 95 -19.76 -3.55 2.67
C VAL A 95 -18.54 -3.05 1.90
N ALA A 96 -18.75 -1.96 1.17
CA ALA A 96 -17.72 -1.17 0.51
C ALA A 96 -17.66 0.23 1.13
N ALA A 97 -16.48 0.85 1.09
CA ALA A 97 -16.28 2.20 1.59
C ALA A 97 -16.45 3.21 0.46
N VAL A 98 -17.42 4.12 0.59
CA VAL A 98 -17.64 5.21 -0.36
C VAL A 98 -16.66 6.34 -0.06
N VAL A 99 -15.93 6.77 -1.08
CA VAL A 99 -14.89 7.79 -0.95
C VAL A 99 -15.06 8.91 -1.97
N ALA A 100 -14.78 10.13 -1.53
CA ALA A 100 -14.46 11.23 -2.43
C ALA A 100 -12.93 11.24 -2.66
N LEU A 101 -12.52 11.14 -3.91
CA LEU A 101 -11.13 11.18 -4.34
C LEU A 101 -10.88 12.42 -5.18
N VAL A 102 -9.80 13.14 -4.85
CA VAL A 102 -9.21 14.15 -5.73
C VAL A 102 -7.82 13.62 -6.09
N PRO A 103 -7.58 13.21 -7.35
CA PRO A 103 -6.35 12.48 -7.72
C PRO A 103 -5.11 13.37 -7.70
N ARG A 104 -5.26 14.66 -8.02
CA ARG A 104 -4.20 15.68 -7.97
C ARG A 104 -4.80 17.06 -7.72
N LYS A 105 -3.97 18.00 -7.24
CA LYS A 105 -4.38 19.40 -7.03
C LYS A 105 -4.91 19.97 -8.35
N GLY A 106 -6.09 20.61 -8.31
CA GLY A 106 -6.74 21.21 -9.48
C GLY A 106 -7.58 20.24 -10.33
N ALA A 107 -7.61 18.94 -10.02
CA ALA A 107 -8.54 18.02 -10.65
C ALA A 107 -9.93 18.08 -10.00
N PRO A 108 -11.02 17.76 -10.73
CA PRO A 108 -12.33 17.61 -10.12
C PRO A 108 -12.33 16.44 -9.12
N PHE A 109 -13.26 16.51 -8.15
CA PHE A 109 -13.48 15.38 -7.26
C PHE A 109 -14.24 14.28 -7.99
N MET A 110 -13.94 13.04 -7.63
CA MET A 110 -14.61 11.84 -8.13
C MET A 110 -15.16 11.06 -6.94
N LEU A 111 -16.34 10.46 -7.12
CA LEU A 111 -16.87 9.47 -6.20
C LEU A 111 -16.39 8.09 -6.61
N GLY A 112 -15.97 7.30 -5.63
CA GLY A 112 -15.56 5.92 -5.84
C GLY A 112 -15.98 5.04 -4.67
N ALA A 113 -15.94 3.73 -4.90
CA ALA A 113 -16.14 2.74 -3.87
C ALA A 113 -14.89 1.86 -3.73
N LEU A 114 -14.38 1.74 -2.51
CA LEU A 114 -13.31 0.81 -2.17
C LEU A 114 -13.94 -0.52 -1.80
N LEU A 115 -13.64 -1.57 -2.56
CA LEU A 115 -14.03 -2.93 -2.24
C LEU A 115 -12.91 -3.62 -1.46
N PRO A 116 -13.22 -4.38 -0.40
CA PRO A 116 -12.20 -5.15 0.30
C PRO A 116 -11.70 -6.28 -0.61
N GLN A 117 -10.39 -6.48 -0.66
CA GLN A 117 -9.76 -7.57 -1.40
C GLN A 117 -8.87 -8.37 -0.44
N ARG A 118 -9.17 -9.68 -0.31
CA ARG A 118 -8.35 -10.63 0.45
C ARG A 118 -7.13 -11.02 -0.39
N SER A 119 -5.97 -11.14 0.26
CA SER A 119 -4.81 -11.78 -0.35
C SER A 119 -5.13 -13.26 -0.56
N ARG A 120 -5.19 -13.69 -1.82
CA ARG A 120 -5.22 -15.11 -2.16
C ARG A 120 -3.77 -15.58 -2.20
N ASN A 121 -3.36 -16.32 -1.18
CA ASN A 121 -2.16 -17.12 -1.29
C ASN A 121 -2.56 -18.39 -2.02
N ASP A 122 -2.02 -18.61 -3.22
CA ASP A 122 -2.30 -19.77 -4.06
C ASP A 122 -1.64 -21.06 -3.51
N GLY A 123 -1.69 -21.27 -2.20
CA GLY A 123 -1.31 -22.49 -1.49
C GLY A 123 -2.44 -23.52 -1.39
N GLU A 124 -3.64 -23.21 -1.88
CA GLU A 124 -4.80 -24.11 -1.92
C GLU A 124 -5.25 -24.43 -3.36
N GLY A 125 -4.29 -24.45 -4.30
CA GLY A 125 -4.57 -24.55 -5.73
C GLY A 125 -3.74 -25.55 -6.53
N ASN A 126 -2.98 -26.46 -5.90
CA ASN A 126 -2.27 -27.53 -6.64
C ASN A 126 -2.36 -28.91 -5.98
N ALA A 127 -3.58 -29.30 -5.58
CA ALA A 127 -3.92 -30.67 -5.17
C ALA A 127 -4.88 -31.36 -6.16
N GLY A 128 -4.91 -30.91 -7.43
CA GLY A 128 -5.91 -31.37 -8.40
C GLY A 128 -5.50 -31.41 -9.87
N ALA A 129 -4.25 -31.10 -10.22
CA ALA A 129 -3.71 -31.49 -11.53
C ALA A 129 -3.28 -32.98 -11.47
N GLN A 130 -4.24 -33.86 -11.17
CA GLN A 130 -4.12 -35.25 -11.59
C GLN A 130 -4.04 -35.22 -13.11
N THR A 131 -2.85 -35.47 -13.62
CA THR A 131 -2.65 -35.95 -14.99
C THR A 131 -3.56 -37.16 -15.16
N LYS A 132 -4.74 -36.92 -15.74
CA LYS A 132 -5.51 -37.98 -16.41
C LYS A 132 -4.61 -38.49 -17.53
N HIS A 133 -3.81 -39.50 -17.24
CA HIS A 133 -3.28 -40.37 -18.26
C HIS A 133 -4.50 -40.92 -19.00
N ALA A 134 -4.69 -40.45 -20.23
CA ALA A 134 -5.65 -41.02 -21.15
C ALA A 134 -5.41 -42.54 -21.22
N PRO A 135 -6.45 -43.38 -21.19
CA PRO A 135 -6.28 -44.78 -21.52
C PRO A 135 -5.79 -44.84 -22.97
N ARG A 136 -4.55 -45.29 -23.17
CA ARG A 136 -4.10 -45.77 -24.46
C ARG A 136 -4.98 -46.98 -24.75
N GLY A 137 -5.92 -46.83 -25.68
CA GLY A 137 -6.57 -47.96 -26.29
C GLY A 137 -5.51 -48.84 -26.93
N ASP A 138 -5.55 -50.13 -26.60
CA ASP A 138 -4.81 -51.15 -27.33
C ASP A 138 -5.25 -51.10 -28.80
N PRO A 139 -4.31 -50.99 -29.75
CA PRO A 139 -4.62 -51.30 -31.14
C PRO A 139 -4.52 -52.82 -31.32
N GLU A 140 -5.60 -53.42 -31.85
CA GLU A 140 -5.68 -54.79 -32.39
C GLU A 140 -5.91 -55.95 -31.41
N VAL A 141 -7.19 -56.16 -31.05
CA VAL A 141 -7.96 -57.41 -31.29
C VAL A 141 -9.36 -57.01 -31.74
#